data_AF-A0A914QFK0-F1
#
_entry.id   AF-A0A914QFK0-F1
#
_cell.length_a   1.000
_cell.length_b   1.000
_cell.length_c   1.000
_cell.angle_alpha   90.00
_cell.angle_beta   90.00
_cell.angle_gamma   90.00
#
_symmetry.space_group_name_H-M   'P 1'
#
loop_
_entity.id
_entity.type
_entity.pdbx_description
1 polymer ?
#
loop_
_entity_poly.entity_id
_entity_poly.type
_entity_poly.pdbx_seq_one_letter_code
_entity_poly.pdbx_strand_id
1 'polypeptide(L)'
;MSDEQEAIMKRDQVYHDLLRTEEDFVTDLSSILDNYVRAFDDPGIPEAIRQHKNELALNLRELYNFHANVMLKGLQYYSDDPGKVGHTFIRLERDFDHHVDFYREYPRILKLIEGNQEIKDYFQVCVLLT
;
A
#
# COMPACT_ATOMS: atom_id res chain seq x y z
N MET A 1 -29.08 -10.27 25.31
CA MET A 1 -27.61 -10.09 25.29
C MET A 1 -27.28 -9.02 26.32
N SER A 2 -26.20 -9.15 27.07
CA SER A 2 -25.70 -8.06 27.92
C SER A 2 -24.95 -7.03 27.08
N ASP A 3 -24.81 -5.80 27.59
CA ASP A 3 -24.02 -4.74 26.98
C ASP A 3 -22.56 -5.19 26.74
N GLU A 4 -22.02 -6.00 27.65
CA GLU A 4 -20.69 -6.60 27.54
C GLU A 4 -20.57 -7.56 26.35
N GLN A 5 -21.58 -8.43 26.16
CA GLN A 5 -21.61 -9.36 25.02
C GLN A 5 -21.71 -8.60 23.70
N GLU A 6 -22.51 -7.53 23.65
CA GLU A 6 -22.62 -6.69 22.46
C GLU A 6 -21.31 -5.97 22.14
N ALA A 7 -20.60 -5.46 23.14
CA ALA A 7 -19.31 -4.80 22.97
C ALA A 7 -18.23 -5.76 22.42
N ILE A 8 -18.19 -7.00 22.93
CA ILE A 8 -17.27 -8.03 22.43
C ILE A 8 -17.57 -8.37 20.98
N MET A 9 -18.83 -8.62 20.63
CA MET A 9 -19.22 -8.93 19.25
C MET A 9 -18.86 -7.80 18.27
N LYS A 10 -19.08 -6.54 18.67
CA LYS A 10 -18.69 -5.37 17.84
C LYS A 10 -17.19 -5.29 17.65
N ARG A 11 -16.41 -5.48 18.71
CA ARG A 11 -14.93 -5.47 18.64
C ARG A 11 -14.43 -6.55 17.70
N ASP A 12 -14.94 -7.76 17.84
CA ASP A 12 -14.52 -8.88 17.01
C ASP A 12 -14.90 -8.63 15.55
N GLN A 13 -16.07 -8.06 15.27
CA GLN A 13 -16.45 -7.67 13.91
C GLN A 13 -15.51 -6.62 13.31
N VAL A 14 -15.24 -5.53 14.04
CA VAL A 14 -14.31 -4.47 13.59
C VAL A 14 -12.91 -5.05 13.30
N TYR A 15 -12.46 -5.99 14.11
CA TYR A 15 -11.17 -6.64 13.92
C TYR A 15 -11.13 -7.51 12.64
N HIS A 16 -12.18 -8.30 12.38
CA HIS A 16 -12.25 -9.10 11.15
C HIS A 16 -12.36 -8.22 9.91
N ASP A 17 -13.09 -7.10 10.00
CA ASP A 17 -13.14 -6.11 8.93
C ASP A 17 -11.76 -5.49 8.67
N LEU A 18 -11.02 -5.12 9.73
CA LEU A 18 -9.64 -4.63 9.62
C LEU A 18 -8.74 -5.64 8.90
N LEU A 19 -8.76 -6.91 9.33
CA LEU A 19 -7.94 -7.97 8.72
C LEU A 19 -8.29 -8.15 7.24
N ARG A 20 -9.58 -8.22 6.90
CA ARG A 20 -10.04 -8.35 5.50
C ARG A 20 -9.57 -7.17 4.66
N THR A 21 -9.76 -5.94 5.14
CA THR A 21 -9.34 -4.75 4.40
C THR A 21 -7.83 -4.65 4.23
N GLU A 22 -7.05 -5.22 5.17
CA GLU A 22 -5.60 -5.30 5.04
C GLU A 22 -5.18 -6.31 3.97
N GLU A 23 -5.87 -7.46 3.88
CA GLU A 23 -5.65 -8.46 2.81
C GLU A 23 -5.96 -7.87 1.42
N ASP A 24 -7.07 -7.14 1.31
CA ASP A 24 -7.44 -6.41 0.09
C ASP A 24 -6.36 -5.37 -0.26
N PHE A 25 -5.92 -4.57 0.73
CA PHE A 25 -4.88 -3.55 0.51
C PHE A 25 -3.54 -4.13 0.04
N VAL A 26 -3.10 -5.26 0.63
CA VAL A 26 -1.90 -5.98 0.19
C VAL A 26 -2.05 -6.49 -1.25
N THR A 27 -3.24 -6.97 -1.61
CA THR A 27 -3.55 -7.46 -2.96
C THR A 27 -3.50 -6.33 -3.99
N ASP A 28 -4.06 -5.16 -3.65
CA ASP A 28 -4.01 -3.97 -4.48
C ASP A 28 -2.57 -3.47 -4.67
N LEU A 29 -1.78 -3.41 -3.60
CA LEU A 29 -0.36 -3.06 -3.68
C LEU A 29 0.43 -4.04 -4.57
N SER A 30 0.20 -5.35 -4.42
CA SER A 30 0.82 -6.36 -5.30
C SER A 30 0.48 -6.10 -6.76
N SER A 31 -0.79 -5.82 -7.05
CA SER A 31 -1.27 -5.56 -8.41
C SER A 31 -0.62 -4.31 -9.00
N ILE A 32 -0.41 -3.26 -8.21
CA ILE A 32 0.34 -2.07 -8.62
C ILE A 32 1.79 -2.44 -8.95
N LEU A 33 2.45 -3.27 -8.13
CA LEU A 33 3.82 -3.67 -8.40
C LEU A 33 3.94 -4.52 -9.68
N ASP A 34 3.05 -5.49 -9.85
CA ASP A 34 3.11 -6.47 -10.93
C ASP A 34 2.70 -5.91 -12.29
N ASN A 35 1.86 -4.88 -12.29
CA ASN A 35 1.39 -4.23 -13.51
C ASN A 35 2.14 -2.91 -13.75
N TYR A 36 2.01 -1.95 -12.84
CA TYR A 36 2.50 -0.58 -13.03
C TYR A 36 4.01 -0.49 -12.88
N VAL A 37 4.57 -0.94 -11.76
CA VAL A 37 6.02 -0.81 -11.52
C VAL A 37 6.82 -1.71 -12.45
N ARG A 38 6.32 -2.92 -12.73
CA ARG A 38 6.95 -3.86 -13.67
C ARG A 38 6.95 -3.34 -15.11
N ALA A 39 5.95 -2.56 -15.53
CA ALA A 39 5.91 -1.99 -16.88
C ALA A 39 7.11 -1.06 -17.17
N PHE A 40 7.72 -0.47 -16.14
CA PHE A 40 8.93 0.36 -16.29
C PHE A 40 10.20 -0.41 -16.65
N ASP A 41 10.16 -1.74 -16.66
CA ASP A 41 11.27 -2.57 -17.11
C ASP A 41 11.09 -3.06 -18.55
N ASP A 42 9.99 -2.69 -19.23
CA ASP A 42 9.78 -3.00 -20.65
C ASP A 42 10.81 -2.25 -21.53
N PRO A 43 11.52 -2.92 -22.46
CA PRO A 43 12.44 -2.28 -23.39
C PRO A 43 11.84 -1.11 -24.18
N GLY A 44 10.54 -1.18 -24.51
CA GLY A 44 9.82 -0.24 -25.37
C GLY A 44 9.30 1.02 -24.67
N ILE A 45 9.56 1.22 -23.37
CA ILE A 45 9.11 2.43 -22.68
C ILE A 45 9.80 3.70 -23.20
N PRO A 46 9.12 4.86 -23.11
CA PRO A 46 9.72 6.15 -23.40
C PRO A 46 10.96 6.44 -22.54
N GLU A 47 11.89 7.22 -23.08
CA GLU A 47 13.16 7.50 -22.40
C GLU A 47 12.96 8.28 -21.11
N ALA A 48 11.98 9.22 -21.05
CA ALA A 48 11.65 9.91 -19.80
C ALA A 48 11.19 8.95 -18.69
N ILE A 49 10.42 7.90 -19.02
CA ILE A 49 10.03 6.88 -18.03
C ILE A 49 11.26 6.12 -17.56
N ARG A 50 12.15 5.72 -18.48
CA ARG A 50 13.37 4.97 -18.15
C ARG A 50 14.27 5.75 -17.19
N GLN A 51 14.42 7.06 -17.41
CA GLN A 51 15.24 7.94 -16.58
C GLN A 51 14.65 8.19 -15.19
N HIS A 52 13.32 8.24 -15.09
CA HIS A 52 12.62 8.56 -13.84
C HIS A 52 11.97 7.35 -13.16
N LYS A 53 12.18 6.12 -13.63
CA LYS A 53 11.43 4.94 -13.16
C LYS A 53 11.45 4.71 -11.65
N ASN A 54 12.58 4.99 -10.99
CA ASN A 54 12.71 4.83 -9.54
C ASN A 54 11.91 5.90 -8.78
N GLU A 55 11.86 7.13 -9.31
CA GLU A 55 11.09 8.23 -8.73
C GLU A 55 9.58 7.98 -8.93
N LEU A 56 9.19 7.55 -10.12
CA LEU A 56 7.81 7.22 -10.48
C LEU A 56 7.27 6.02 -9.69
N ALA A 57 8.13 5.05 -9.34
CA ALA A 57 7.74 3.91 -8.52
C ALA A 57 7.56 4.26 -7.03
N LEU A 58 7.99 5.45 -6.58
CA LEU A 58 8.02 5.84 -5.17
C LEU A 58 8.66 4.72 -4.32
N ASN A 59 8.27 4.58 -3.05
CA ASN A 59 8.63 3.47 -2.18
C ASN A 59 7.54 2.39 -2.11
N LEU A 60 6.85 2.13 -3.23
CA LEU A 60 5.73 1.16 -3.28
C LEU A 60 6.16 -0.27 -2.91
N ARG A 61 7.41 -0.65 -3.22
CA ARG A 61 7.94 -1.98 -2.87
C ARG A 61 8.13 -2.14 -1.37
N GLU A 62 8.62 -1.10 -0.72
CA GLU A 62 8.80 -1.03 0.72
C GLU A 62 7.45 -1.05 1.44
N LEU A 63 6.46 -0.27 0.97
CA LEU A 63 5.09 -0.29 1.48
C LEU A 63 4.45 -1.68 1.35
N TYR A 64 4.52 -2.29 0.16
CA TYR A 64 4.03 -3.65 -0.03
C TYR A 64 4.70 -4.64 0.92
N ASN A 65 6.04 -4.59 1.05
CA ASN A 65 6.76 -5.49 1.93
C ASN A 65 6.37 -5.30 3.41
N PHE A 66 6.23 -4.05 3.86
CA PHE A 66 5.74 -3.74 5.20
C PHE A 66 4.35 -4.35 5.43
N HIS A 67 3.40 -4.07 4.55
CA HIS A 67 2.03 -4.52 4.73
C HIS A 67 1.90 -6.05 4.61
N ALA A 68 2.45 -6.66 3.56
CA ALA A 68 2.33 -8.09 3.30
C ALA A 68 3.09 -8.96 4.30
N ASN A 69 4.30 -8.54 4.70
CA ASN A 69 5.19 -9.39 5.49
C ASN A 69 5.25 -9.05 6.97
N VAL A 70 4.80 -7.86 7.38
CA VAL A 70 4.88 -7.39 8.76
C VAL A 70 3.50 -7.08 9.33
N MET A 71 2.74 -6.18 8.69
CA MET A 71 1.45 -5.74 9.21
C MET A 71 0.41 -6.87 9.18
N LEU A 72 0.17 -7.46 8.01
CA LEU A 72 -0.81 -8.53 7.83
C LEU A 72 -0.54 -9.73 8.76
N LYS A 73 0.72 -10.16 8.86
CA LYS A 73 1.12 -11.25 9.78
C LYS A 73 0.94 -10.84 11.25
N GLY A 74 1.21 -9.58 11.57
CA GLY A 74 1.01 -9.01 12.90
C GLY A 74 -0.46 -8.91 13.30
N LEU A 75 -1.36 -8.68 12.34
CA LEU A 75 -2.80 -8.82 12.55
C LEU A 75 -3.16 -10.29 12.71
N GLN A 76 -2.85 -11.17 11.75
CA GLN A 76 -3.20 -12.60 11.81
C GLN A 76 -2.79 -13.28 13.13
N TYR A 77 -1.66 -12.90 13.74
CA TYR A 77 -1.24 -13.42 15.04
C TYR A 77 -2.26 -13.20 16.18
N TYR A 78 -3.05 -12.13 16.14
CA TYR A 78 -4.07 -11.81 17.15
C TYR A 78 -5.50 -12.16 16.70
N SER A 79 -5.69 -13.00 15.67
CA SER A 79 -7.03 -13.37 15.18
C SER A 79 -7.93 -13.94 16.27
N ASP A 80 -7.32 -14.66 17.21
CA ASP A 80 -8.03 -15.35 18.29
C ASP A 80 -8.14 -14.49 19.56
N ASP A 81 -7.48 -13.31 19.59
CA ASP A 81 -7.57 -12.33 20.70
C ASP A 81 -7.58 -10.88 20.18
N PRO A 82 -8.70 -10.42 19.56
CA PRO A 82 -8.83 -9.08 19.00
C PRO A 82 -8.55 -7.94 19.97
N GLY A 83 -8.72 -8.18 21.28
CA GLY A 83 -8.46 -7.17 22.32
C GLY A 83 -7.00 -6.73 22.40
N LYS A 84 -6.06 -7.49 21.83
CA LYS A 84 -4.63 -7.20 21.87
C LYS A 84 -4.08 -6.52 20.62
N VAL A 85 -4.90 -6.31 19.58
CA VAL A 85 -4.46 -5.76 18.29
C VAL A 85 -3.72 -4.43 18.43
N GLY A 86 -4.07 -3.60 19.42
CA GLY A 86 -3.37 -2.33 19.69
C GLY A 86 -1.86 -2.49 19.97
N HIS A 87 -1.43 -3.62 20.55
CA HIS A 87 -0.01 -3.90 20.77
C HIS A 87 0.75 -4.10 19.45
N THR A 88 0.09 -4.62 18.40
CA THR A 88 0.69 -4.70 17.06
C THR A 88 1.03 -3.30 16.56
N PHE A 89 0.09 -2.37 16.62
CA PHE A 89 0.31 -0.99 16.16
C PHE A 89 1.42 -0.27 16.93
N ILE A 90 1.45 -0.39 18.27
CA ILE A 90 2.51 0.21 19.08
C ILE A 90 3.89 -0.35 18.69
N ARG A 91 3.98 -1.67 18.50
CA ARG A 91 5.24 -2.32 18.12
C ARG A 91 5.71 -1.89 16.72
N LEU A 92 4.77 -1.59 15.82
CA LEU A 92 5.02 -1.21 14.43
C LEU A 92 5.08 0.30 14.21
N GLU A 93 5.11 1.12 15.27
CA GLU A 93 5.06 2.59 15.19
C GLU A 93 6.05 3.16 14.15
N ARG A 94 7.31 2.71 14.18
CA ARG A 94 8.35 3.16 13.24
C ARG A 94 8.20 2.54 11.85
N ASP A 95 7.60 1.36 11.73
CA ASP A 95 7.34 0.77 10.42
C ASP A 95 6.31 1.58 9.63
N PHE A 96 5.47 2.39 10.27
CA PHE A 96 4.60 3.35 9.58
C PHE A 96 5.36 4.53 8.94
N ASP A 97 6.66 4.72 9.22
CA ASP A 97 7.47 5.75 8.57
C ASP A 97 7.53 5.59 7.03
N HIS A 98 7.32 4.37 6.51
CA HIS A 98 7.20 4.14 5.07
C HIS A 98 6.06 4.96 4.43
N HIS A 99 4.95 5.19 5.16
CA HIS A 99 3.87 6.07 4.69
C HIS A 99 4.32 7.53 4.68
N VAL A 100 5.08 7.95 5.69
CA VAL A 100 5.61 9.32 5.77
C VAL A 100 6.55 9.59 4.60
N ASP A 101 7.41 8.64 4.26
CA ASP A 101 8.30 8.71 3.09
C ASP A 101 7.50 8.83 1.78
N PHE A 102 6.47 7.99 1.62
CA PHE A 102 5.61 8.02 0.44
C PHE A 102 4.97 9.41 0.25
N TYR A 103 4.26 9.90 1.27
CA TYR A 103 3.53 11.16 1.18
C TYR A 103 4.44 12.39 1.10
N ARG A 104 5.69 12.28 1.57
CA ARG A 104 6.70 13.33 1.41
C ARG A 104 7.14 13.48 -0.05
N GLU A 105 7.38 12.37 -0.75
CA GLU A 105 7.81 12.42 -2.16
C GLU A 105 6.64 12.57 -3.14
N TYR A 106 5.43 12.12 -2.78
CA TYR A 106 4.27 12.10 -3.66
C TYR A 106 3.98 13.44 -4.38
N PRO A 107 3.97 14.63 -3.70
CA PRO A 107 3.74 15.91 -4.38
C PRO A 107 4.83 16.26 -5.42
N ARG A 108 6.07 15.83 -5.20
CA ARG A 108 7.17 16.05 -6.15
C ARG A 108 6.98 15.17 -7.38
N ILE A 109 6.56 13.92 -7.20
CA ILE A 109 6.27 12.99 -8.31
C ILE A 109 5.06 13.46 -9.12
N LEU A 110 4.00 13.97 -8.49
CA LEU A 110 2.89 14.57 -9.21
C LEU A 110 3.34 15.72 -10.12
N LYS A 111 4.20 16.61 -9.62
CA LYS A 111 4.76 17.70 -10.44
C LYS A 111 5.63 17.20 -11.59
N LEU A 112 6.37 16.11 -11.39
CA LEU A 112 7.16 15.47 -12.46
C LEU A 112 6.23 14.95 -13.56
N ILE A 113 5.14 14.27 -13.19
CA ILE A 113 4.14 13.75 -14.15
C ILE A 113 3.45 14.90 -14.88
N GLU A 114 3.04 15.96 -14.18
CA GLU A 114 2.37 17.11 -14.79
C GLU A 114 3.29 17.94 -15.70
N GLY A 115 4.57 18.04 -15.33
CA GLY A 115 5.57 18.83 -16.05
C GLY A 115 6.22 18.14 -17.24
N ASN A 116 5.99 16.83 -17.44
CA ASN A 116 6.56 16.07 -18.53
C ASN A 116 5.46 15.37 -19.36
N GLN A 117 5.21 15.90 -20.56
CA GLN A 117 4.14 15.41 -21.43
C GLN A 117 4.33 13.94 -21.84
N GLU A 118 5.56 13.49 -22.08
CA GLU A 118 5.85 12.10 -22.45
C GLU A 118 5.50 11.14 -21.31
N ILE A 119 5.83 11.52 -20.07
CA ILE A 119 5.45 10.76 -18.87
C ILE A 119 3.93 10.74 -18.68
N LYS A 120 3.29 11.89 -18.86
CA LYS A 120 1.84 12.03 -18.74
C LYS A 120 1.09 11.17 -19.76
N ASP A 121 1.54 11.18 -21.01
CA ASP A 121 0.95 10.40 -22.09
C ASP A 121 1.10 8.90 -21.82
N TYR A 122 2.27 8.46 -21.34
CA TYR A 122 2.50 7.07 -20.94
C TYR A 122 1.49 6.60 -19.89
N PHE A 123 1.25 7.40 -18.84
CA PHE A 123 0.28 7.03 -17.81
C PHE A 123 -1.17 7.09 -18.28
N GLN A 124 -1.53 7.99 -19.20
CA GLN A 124 -2.88 8.00 -19.79
C GLN A 124 -3.16 6.74 -20.61
N VAL A 125 -2.15 6.18 -21.29
CA VAL A 125 -2.28 4.93 -22.04
C VAL A 125 -2.28 3.71 -21.12
N CYS A 126 -1.44 3.70 -20.07
CA CYS A 126 -1.39 2.60 -19.11
C CYS A 126 -2.67 2.47 -18.25
N VAL A 127 -3.32 3.58 -17.87
CA VAL A 127 -4.59 3.56 -17.10
C VAL A 127 -5.76 2.97 -17.90
N LEU A 128 -5.66 2.92 -19.24
CA LEU A 128 -6.69 2.28 -20.09
C LEU A 128 -6.56 0.75 -20.18
N LEU A 129 -5.51 0.16 -19.57
CA LEU A 129 -5.22 -1.27 -19.60
C LEU A 129 -5.35 -1.97 -18.24
N THR A 130 -5.61 -1.22 -17.17
CA THR A 130 -5.97 -1.70 -15.83
C THR A 130 -7.44 -1.45 -15.54
#